data_AF-A0A925JH52-F1
#
_entry.id   AF-A0A925JH52-F1
#
_cell.length_a   1.000
_cell.length_b   1.000
_cell.length_c   1.000
_cell.angle_alpha   90.00
_cell.angle_beta   90.00
_cell.angle_gamma   90.00
#
_symmetry.space_group_name_H-M   'P 1'
#
loop_
_entity.id
_entity.type
_entity.pdbx_description
1 polymer ?
#
loop_
_entity_poly.entity_id
_entity_poly.type
_entity_poly.pdbx_seq_one_letter_code
_entity_poly.pdbx_strand_id
1 'polypeptide(L)'
;MNSLLNKVGARLGLSFAAAIVLALLLALLGARSVTQLSAQLEQITGVDREKAHLAGEWYTLAAINQSRAIDLAKSGNHAELAAYLDVEMKRTTSVLLEARKKLNDMSQAPDELELFKKVQDKATNYLAIRKKAMDMLASGESAETSQFISGTLLPVADDYLKDLRSVKTYMDDKVAKRAAASLSASATAVRTMAVGSVLVLLVAGFLALSATRAVTVPLKQAVAVAEEISEGKLTAHVVVNRKDEFGQLQQAQQNMLETLVTTVRSVRGGAEGVATASAEIAQGNHDLSGRTETQASSLEETAASMEELASTVRQNAESAQQANELARNASSVAIQGGDVVGQVVETMKGINAASQKIADIISVIDGIAFQTNILALNAAVEAARAGEQGRGFAVVASEVRSLAGRSADAAKEIKALITDSVERVEKGTLLVDSAGNTMKDVVSAIKRVTEIVAEISAASSEQSAGVSQIGEAVGHMDNATQQNAALVEQMAAAASSLSGQSNDLVQAVAVFKLNQ
;
A
#
# COMPACT_ATOMS: atom_id res chain seq x y z
N MET A 1 31.48 -27.97 -11.46
CA MET A 1 32.16 -28.36 -10.20
C MET A 1 32.47 -27.20 -9.25
N ASN A 2 32.60 -25.94 -9.73
CA ASN A 2 32.92 -24.78 -8.87
C ASN A 2 31.74 -24.12 -8.10
N SER A 3 30.47 -24.44 -8.37
CA SER A 3 29.34 -23.80 -7.64
C SER A 3 29.03 -24.45 -6.29
N LEU A 4 29.34 -25.74 -6.11
CA LEU A 4 29.11 -26.45 -4.85
C LEU A 4 30.09 -26.01 -3.76
N LEU A 5 31.34 -25.70 -4.10
CA LEU A 5 32.37 -25.21 -3.17
C LEU A 5 32.14 -23.77 -2.67
N ASN A 6 31.21 -23.03 -3.30
CA ASN A 6 30.88 -21.67 -2.86
C ASN A 6 29.81 -21.64 -1.78
N LYS A 7 29.06 -22.73 -1.58
CA LYS A 7 28.05 -22.81 -0.53
C LYS A 7 28.70 -22.90 0.86
N VAL A 8 28.19 -22.14 1.82
CA VAL A 8 28.66 -22.16 3.21
C VAL A 8 28.49 -23.56 3.79
N GLY A 9 27.34 -24.20 3.53
CA GLY A 9 27.07 -25.56 3.99
C GLY A 9 28.10 -26.58 3.48
N ALA A 10 28.56 -26.45 2.23
CA ALA A 10 29.57 -27.34 1.67
C ALA A 10 30.96 -27.11 2.29
N ARG A 11 31.35 -25.86 2.55
CA ARG A 11 32.63 -25.53 3.21
C ARG A 11 32.66 -25.99 4.67
N LEU A 12 31.54 -25.86 5.38
CA LEU A 12 31.38 -26.40 6.73
C LEU A 12 31.46 -27.93 6.73
N GLY A 13 30.72 -28.59 5.82
CA GLY A 13 30.77 -30.04 5.67
C GLY A 13 32.19 -30.56 5.39
N LEU A 14 32.93 -29.90 4.50
CA LEU A 14 34.32 -30.26 4.17
C LEU A 14 35.28 -30.07 5.35
N SER A 15 35.12 -29.01 6.15
CA SER A 15 35.98 -28.77 7.31
C SER A 15 35.72 -29.77 8.44
N PHE A 16 34.47 -30.14 8.70
CA PHE A 16 34.15 -31.24 9.62
C PHE A 16 34.65 -32.59 9.11
N ALA A 17 34.45 -32.90 7.82
CA ALA A 17 34.93 -34.14 7.22
C ALA A 17 36.46 -34.26 7.32
N ALA A 18 37.20 -33.17 7.04
CA ALA A 18 38.66 -33.14 7.17
C ALA A 18 39.13 -33.42 8.61
N ALA A 19 38.48 -32.80 9.61
CA ALA A 19 38.80 -33.04 11.02
C ALA A 19 38.53 -34.51 11.43
N ILE A 20 37.42 -35.10 10.98
CA ILE A 20 37.07 -36.50 11.25
C ILE A 20 38.10 -37.45 10.61
N VAL A 21 38.47 -37.21 9.34
CA VAL A 21 39.46 -38.04 8.64
C VAL A 21 40.81 -37.99 9.35
N LEU A 22 41.26 -36.80 9.79
CA LEU A 22 42.49 -36.65 10.56
C LEU A 22 42.46 -37.40 11.89
N ALA A 23 41.33 -37.35 12.61
CA ALA A 23 41.14 -38.10 13.85
C ALA A 23 41.16 -39.63 13.61
N LEU A 24 40.52 -40.10 12.54
CA LEU A 24 40.53 -41.51 12.15
C LEU A 24 41.94 -42.00 11.78
N LEU A 25 42.71 -41.21 11.04
CA LEU A 25 44.10 -41.55 10.70
C LEU A 25 44.98 -41.66 11.95
N LEU A 26 44.81 -40.74 12.91
CA LEU A 26 45.53 -40.78 14.19
C LEU A 26 45.14 -42.01 15.01
N ALA A 27 43.85 -42.35 15.08
CA ALA A 27 43.36 -43.54 15.76
C ALA A 27 43.94 -44.83 15.12
N LEU A 28 43.99 -44.89 13.79
CA LEU A 28 44.52 -46.03 13.05
C LEU A 28 46.02 -46.23 13.28
N LEU A 29 46.79 -45.13 13.30
CA LEU A 29 48.21 -45.13 13.66
C LEU A 29 48.44 -45.61 15.10
N GLY A 30 47.62 -45.13 16.04
CA GLY A 30 47.67 -45.55 17.44
C GLY A 30 47.40 -47.05 17.61
N ALA A 31 46.33 -47.55 16.98
CA ALA A 31 45.98 -48.98 17.01
C ALA A 31 47.12 -49.85 16.46
N ARG A 32 47.71 -49.47 15.31
CA ARG A 32 48.86 -50.17 14.71
C ARG A 32 50.09 -50.18 15.63
N SER A 33 50.35 -49.07 16.31
CA SER A 33 51.50 -48.98 17.21
C SER A 33 51.35 -49.87 18.45
N VAL A 34 50.13 -49.93 19.02
CA VAL A 34 49.84 -50.78 20.18
C VAL A 34 49.94 -52.26 19.82
N THR A 35 49.39 -52.68 18.68
CA THR A 35 49.49 -54.09 18.23
C THR A 35 50.92 -54.51 17.95
N GLN A 36 51.73 -53.64 17.32
CA GLN A 36 53.15 -53.90 17.08
C GLN A 36 53.96 -54.01 18.38
N LEU A 37 53.72 -53.12 19.35
CA LEU A 37 54.40 -53.16 20.65
C LEU A 37 54.02 -54.42 21.45
N SER A 38 52.73 -54.79 21.43
CA SER A 38 52.23 -55.99 22.10
C SER A 38 52.89 -57.25 21.54
N ALA A 39 52.99 -57.39 20.21
CA ALA A 39 53.66 -58.52 19.57
C ALA A 39 55.16 -58.61 19.91
N GLN A 40 55.86 -57.47 20.00
CA GLN A 40 57.27 -57.44 20.42
C GLN A 40 57.45 -57.87 21.88
N LEU A 41 56.58 -57.41 22.78
CA LEU A 41 56.62 -57.79 24.20
C LEU A 41 56.32 -59.27 24.42
N GLU A 42 55.36 -59.84 23.68
CA GLU A 42 55.04 -61.26 23.72
C GLU A 42 56.24 -62.11 23.28
N GLN A 43 56.93 -61.72 22.21
CA GLN A 43 58.14 -62.40 21.72
C GLN A 43 59.28 -62.38 22.77
N ILE A 44 59.48 -61.25 23.45
CA ILE A 44 60.52 -61.08 24.48
C ILE A 44 60.18 -61.90 25.73
N THR A 45 58.95 -61.79 26.22
CA THR A 45 58.54 -62.40 27.50
C THR A 45 58.27 -63.90 27.40
N GLY A 46 57.86 -64.38 26.22
CA GLY A 46 57.65 -65.79 25.93
C GLY A 46 58.90 -66.47 25.37
N VAL A 47 59.04 -66.45 24.04
CA VAL A 47 60.00 -67.31 23.32
C VAL A 47 61.45 -66.98 23.65
N ASP A 48 61.85 -65.71 23.61
CA ASP A 48 63.26 -65.34 23.76
C ASP A 48 63.74 -65.54 25.21
N ARG A 49 62.90 -65.19 26.19
CA ARG A 49 63.18 -65.40 27.62
C ARG A 49 63.29 -66.87 27.97
N GLU A 50 62.41 -67.71 27.42
CA GLU A 50 62.46 -69.15 27.64
C GLU A 50 63.74 -69.76 27.03
N LYS A 51 64.14 -69.33 25.83
CA LYS A 51 65.44 -69.73 25.25
C LYS A 51 66.63 -69.33 26.12
N ALA A 52 66.64 -68.10 26.64
CA ALA A 52 67.70 -67.64 27.53
C ALA A 52 67.75 -68.45 28.83
N HIS A 53 66.57 -68.79 29.39
CA HIS A 53 66.46 -69.66 30.55
C HIS A 53 67.04 -71.06 30.28
N LEU A 54 66.62 -71.72 29.20
CA LEU A 54 67.10 -73.05 28.80
C LEU A 54 68.59 -73.07 28.47
N ALA A 55 69.12 -72.02 27.83
CA ALA A 55 70.56 -71.87 27.57
C ALA A 55 71.35 -71.71 28.87
N GLY A 56 70.81 -70.96 29.84
CA GLY A 56 71.38 -70.81 31.18
C GLY A 56 71.35 -72.11 31.99
N GLU A 57 70.26 -72.87 31.89
CA GLU A 57 70.12 -74.19 32.52
C GLU A 57 71.12 -75.20 31.92
N TRP A 58 71.23 -75.25 30.59
CA TRP A 58 72.23 -76.10 29.90
C TRP A 58 73.64 -75.77 30.37
N TYR A 59 74.04 -74.49 30.38
CA TYR A 59 75.35 -74.07 30.86
C TYR A 59 75.61 -74.47 32.30
N THR A 60 74.66 -74.18 33.20
CA THR A 60 74.80 -74.44 34.64
C THR A 60 74.92 -75.93 34.93
N LEU A 61 74.06 -76.76 34.33
CA LEU A 61 74.08 -78.21 34.53
C LEU A 61 75.33 -78.85 33.93
N ALA A 62 75.83 -78.35 32.80
CA ALA A 62 77.08 -78.81 32.19
C ALA A 62 78.27 -78.50 33.09
N ALA A 63 78.33 -77.28 33.63
CA ALA A 63 79.39 -76.85 34.53
C ALA A 63 79.39 -77.65 35.85
N ILE A 64 78.19 -77.93 36.41
CA ILE A 64 78.04 -78.79 37.59
C ILE A 64 78.59 -80.19 37.32
N ASN A 65 78.20 -80.81 36.21
CA ASN A 65 78.68 -82.15 35.86
C ASN A 65 80.18 -82.19 35.56
N GLN A 66 80.74 -81.12 34.99
CA GLN A 66 82.18 -81.00 34.83
C GLN A 66 82.88 -80.91 36.19
N SER A 67 82.40 -80.06 37.11
CA SER A 67 82.96 -79.96 38.46
C SER A 67 82.95 -81.31 39.14
N ARG A 68 81.80 -82.00 39.14
CA ARG A 68 81.65 -83.35 39.74
C ARG A 68 82.62 -84.36 39.15
N ALA A 69 82.82 -84.33 37.83
CA ALA A 69 83.79 -85.20 37.16
C ALA A 69 85.23 -84.89 37.62
N ILE A 70 85.59 -83.61 37.76
CA ILE A 70 86.92 -83.19 38.24
C ILE A 70 87.10 -83.53 39.73
N ASP A 71 86.07 -83.33 40.55
CA ASP A 71 86.10 -83.61 41.99
C ASP A 71 86.25 -85.11 42.25
N LEU A 72 85.50 -85.94 41.53
CA LEU A 72 85.68 -87.40 41.57
C LEU A 72 87.10 -87.80 41.17
N ALA A 73 87.62 -87.18 40.12
CA ALA A 73 88.95 -87.44 39.61
C ALA A 73 90.06 -87.08 40.62
N LYS A 74 89.93 -85.94 41.30
CA LYS A 74 90.89 -85.49 42.34
C LYS A 74 90.76 -86.26 43.64
N SER A 75 89.59 -86.81 43.93
CA SER A 75 89.36 -87.60 45.14
C SER A 75 90.06 -88.98 45.14
N GLY A 76 90.68 -89.39 44.03
CA GLY A 76 91.28 -90.72 43.91
C GLY A 76 90.26 -91.85 43.74
N ASN A 77 89.05 -91.53 43.26
CA ASN A 77 87.99 -92.49 42.95
C ASN A 77 87.48 -93.29 44.17
N HIS A 78 87.24 -92.62 45.30
CA HIS A 78 86.60 -93.24 46.47
C HIS A 78 85.23 -93.83 46.10
N ALA A 79 85.03 -95.13 46.36
CA ALA A 79 83.87 -95.88 45.86
C ALA A 79 82.50 -95.28 46.26
N GLU A 80 82.36 -94.79 47.49
CA GLU A 80 81.12 -94.18 47.98
C GLU A 80 80.80 -92.84 47.28
N LEU A 81 81.83 -92.00 47.10
CA LEU A 81 81.70 -90.74 46.37
C LEU A 81 81.44 -90.97 44.88
N ALA A 82 82.08 -91.97 44.28
CA ALA A 82 81.86 -92.37 42.89
C ALA A 82 80.41 -92.80 42.64
N ALA A 83 79.85 -93.64 43.53
CA ALA A 83 78.47 -94.10 43.43
C ALA A 83 77.45 -92.95 43.58
N TYR A 84 77.67 -92.05 44.54
CA TYR A 84 76.82 -90.87 44.72
C TYR A 84 76.88 -89.91 43.52
N LEU A 85 78.09 -89.59 43.05
CA LEU A 85 78.28 -88.66 41.94
C LEU A 85 77.80 -89.24 40.61
N ASP A 86 77.88 -90.56 40.38
CA ASP A 86 77.31 -91.18 39.18
C ASP A 86 75.79 -90.99 39.10
N VAL A 87 75.05 -91.22 40.19
CA VAL A 87 73.60 -91.00 40.27
C VAL A 87 73.28 -89.52 40.00
N GLU A 88 73.99 -88.62 40.67
CA GLU A 88 73.79 -87.17 40.53
C GLU A 88 74.13 -86.67 39.12
N MET A 89 75.22 -87.15 38.52
CA MET A 89 75.60 -86.79 37.16
C MET A 89 74.61 -87.33 36.13
N LYS A 90 74.09 -88.54 36.29
CA LYS A 90 73.05 -89.10 35.41
C LYS A 90 71.76 -88.28 35.49
N ARG A 91 71.33 -87.91 36.70
CA ARG A 91 70.16 -87.03 36.90
C ARG A 91 70.35 -85.68 36.21
N THR A 92 71.45 -85.00 36.47
CA THR A 92 71.77 -83.70 35.86
C THR A 92 71.94 -83.82 34.34
N THR A 93 72.50 -84.92 33.84
CA THR A 93 72.62 -85.17 32.39
C THR A 93 71.26 -85.31 31.73
N SER A 94 70.30 -85.99 32.36
CA SER A 94 68.94 -86.11 31.83
C SER A 94 68.26 -84.75 31.66
N VAL A 95 68.30 -83.91 32.71
CA VAL A 95 67.70 -82.56 32.67
C VAL A 95 68.41 -81.67 31.66
N LEU A 96 69.74 -81.75 31.60
CA LEU A 96 70.54 -81.03 30.61
C LEU A 96 70.15 -81.40 29.18
N LEU A 97 69.97 -82.69 28.88
CA LEU A 97 69.59 -83.14 27.55
C LEU A 97 68.18 -82.67 27.19
N GLU A 98 67.26 -82.62 28.15
CA GLU A 98 65.93 -82.07 27.93
C GLU A 98 65.96 -80.55 27.67
N ALA A 99 66.69 -79.79 28.49
CA ALA A 99 66.86 -78.34 28.30
C ALA A 99 67.48 -78.02 26.94
N ARG A 100 68.53 -78.76 26.57
CA ARG A 100 69.18 -78.65 25.26
C ARG A 100 68.22 -78.99 24.11
N LYS A 101 67.43 -80.06 24.24
CA LYS A 101 66.46 -80.46 23.21
C LYS A 101 65.40 -79.37 23.01
N LYS A 102 64.77 -78.90 24.08
CA LYS A 102 63.78 -77.82 24.02
C LYS A 102 64.37 -76.55 23.41
N LEU A 103 65.58 -76.18 23.82
CA LEU A 103 66.27 -75.02 23.26
C LEU A 103 66.49 -75.17 21.74
N ASN A 104 66.94 -76.35 21.29
CA ASN A 104 67.13 -76.65 19.88
C ASN A 104 65.81 -76.62 19.09
N ASP A 105 64.74 -77.19 19.64
CA ASP A 105 63.41 -77.22 19.00
C ASP A 105 62.81 -75.80 18.87
N MET A 106 63.13 -74.90 19.80
CA MET A 106 62.71 -73.50 19.77
C MET A 106 63.58 -72.63 18.85
N SER A 107 64.77 -73.08 18.49
CA SER A 107 65.75 -72.31 17.71
C SER A 107 65.64 -72.54 16.21
N GLN A 108 65.40 -71.45 15.48
CA GLN A 108 65.25 -71.45 14.02
C GLN A 108 66.18 -70.45 13.32
N ALA A 109 66.87 -69.60 14.09
CA ALA A 109 67.75 -68.60 13.51
C ALA A 109 69.08 -69.24 13.08
N PRO A 110 69.62 -68.91 11.88
CA PRO A 110 70.89 -69.47 11.39
C PRO A 110 72.04 -69.35 12.39
N ASP A 111 72.20 -68.18 13.00
CA ASP A 111 73.24 -67.91 14.00
C ASP A 111 73.08 -68.77 15.27
N GLU A 112 71.83 -69.05 15.70
CA GLU A 112 71.55 -69.92 16.86
C GLU A 112 71.97 -71.36 16.56
N LEU A 113 71.59 -71.86 15.38
CA LEU A 113 71.88 -73.22 14.94
C LEU A 113 73.38 -73.45 14.74
N GLU A 114 74.10 -72.46 14.17
CA GLU A 114 75.55 -72.52 14.02
C GLU A 114 76.26 -72.61 15.38
N LEU A 115 75.83 -71.78 16.34
CA LEU A 115 76.39 -71.77 17.68
C LEU A 115 76.13 -73.09 18.43
N PHE A 116 74.93 -73.65 18.28
CA PHE A 116 74.56 -74.93 18.88
C PHE A 116 75.38 -76.09 18.29
N LYS A 117 75.59 -76.09 16.97
CA LYS A 117 76.42 -77.08 16.29
C LYS A 117 77.85 -77.04 16.80
N LYS A 118 78.44 -75.84 16.91
CA LYS A 118 79.79 -75.65 17.45
C LYS A 118 79.93 -76.22 18.86
N VAL A 119 78.95 -75.95 19.73
CA VAL A 119 78.94 -76.46 21.11
C VAL A 119 78.69 -77.97 21.15
N GLN A 120 77.87 -78.51 20.25
CA GLN A 120 77.59 -79.94 20.13
C GLN A 120 78.82 -80.76 19.72
N ASP A 121 79.61 -80.25 18.77
CA ASP A 121 80.85 -80.90 18.33
C ASP A 121 81.85 -80.97 19.50
N LYS A 122 81.99 -79.86 20.25
CA LYS A 122 82.83 -79.81 21.46
C LYS A 122 82.30 -80.68 22.60
N ALA A 123 80.98 -80.73 22.79
CA ALA A 123 80.35 -81.59 23.79
C ALA A 123 80.66 -83.07 23.53
N THR A 124 80.61 -83.49 22.27
CA THR A 124 80.90 -84.87 21.86
C THR A 124 82.35 -85.23 22.17
N ASN A 125 83.29 -84.34 21.81
CA ASN A 125 84.71 -84.52 22.14
C ASN A 125 84.96 -84.55 23.66
N TYR A 126 84.37 -83.60 24.40
CA TYR A 126 84.49 -83.54 25.85
C TYR A 126 83.95 -84.81 26.52
N LEU A 127 82.78 -85.31 26.13
CA LEU A 127 82.19 -86.52 26.72
C LEU A 127 83.04 -87.77 26.44
N ALA A 128 83.64 -87.87 25.25
CA ALA A 128 84.55 -88.97 24.91
C ALA A 128 85.83 -88.93 25.76
N ILE A 129 86.45 -87.75 25.90
CA ILE A 129 87.65 -87.56 26.72
C ILE A 129 87.34 -87.75 28.21
N ARG A 130 86.20 -87.26 28.69
CA ARG A 130 85.73 -87.46 30.06
C ARG A 130 85.51 -88.95 30.35
N LYS A 131 84.87 -89.68 29.44
CA LYS A 131 84.70 -91.14 29.59
C LYS A 131 86.06 -91.82 29.70
N LYS A 132 87.00 -91.51 28.81
CA LYS A 132 88.36 -92.05 28.89
C LYS A 132 89.04 -91.74 30.23
N ALA A 133 88.90 -90.51 30.75
CA ALA A 133 89.43 -90.15 32.06
C ALA A 133 88.77 -90.93 33.21
N MET A 134 87.47 -91.19 33.14
CA MET A 134 86.74 -92.00 34.13
C MET A 134 87.12 -93.48 34.06
N ASP A 135 87.34 -94.02 32.85
CA ASP A 135 87.81 -95.39 32.66
C ASP A 135 89.24 -95.57 33.23
N MET A 136 90.13 -94.59 33.04
CA MET A 136 91.48 -94.57 33.64
C MET A 136 91.44 -94.44 35.18
N LEU A 137 90.49 -93.67 35.73
CA LEU A 137 90.25 -93.61 37.17
C LEU A 137 89.79 -94.96 37.74
N ALA A 138 89.02 -95.74 36.97
CA ALA A 138 88.56 -97.06 37.39
C ALA A 138 89.66 -98.15 37.33
N SER A 139 90.67 -98.01 36.48
CA SER A 139 91.79 -98.97 36.35
C SER A 139 92.88 -98.83 37.43
N GLY A 140 92.85 -97.76 38.24
CA GLY A 140 93.76 -97.58 39.39
C GLY A 140 95.12 -96.94 39.08
N GLU A 141 95.33 -96.43 37.87
CA GLU A 141 96.58 -95.82 37.41
C GLU A 141 96.71 -94.34 37.83
N SER A 142 97.03 -94.08 39.11
CA SER A 142 96.88 -92.75 39.71
C SER A 142 97.74 -91.62 39.09
N ALA A 143 98.96 -91.90 38.59
CA ALA A 143 99.87 -90.87 38.08
C ALA A 143 99.55 -90.43 36.63
N GLU A 144 99.36 -91.40 35.73
CA GLU A 144 99.02 -91.15 34.32
C GLU A 144 97.63 -90.52 34.19
N THR A 145 96.69 -90.94 35.03
CA THR A 145 95.34 -90.37 35.10
C THR A 145 95.38 -88.90 35.50
N SER A 146 96.15 -88.53 36.52
CA SER A 146 96.28 -87.13 36.96
C SER A 146 96.88 -86.22 35.87
N GLN A 147 97.86 -86.73 35.11
CA GLN A 147 98.44 -86.01 33.99
C GLN A 147 97.45 -85.86 32.83
N PHE A 148 96.66 -86.90 32.51
CA PHE A 148 95.62 -86.85 31.48
C PHE A 148 94.49 -85.88 31.85
N ILE A 149 94.08 -85.85 33.11
CA ILE A 149 93.07 -84.91 33.61
C ILE A 149 93.57 -83.47 33.45
N SER A 150 94.78 -83.19 33.94
CA SER A 150 95.33 -81.83 33.96
C SER A 150 95.73 -81.32 32.57
N GLY A 151 96.30 -82.19 31.74
CA GLY A 151 96.83 -81.84 30.42
C GLY A 151 95.83 -81.98 29.27
N THR A 152 94.74 -82.75 29.42
CA THR A 152 93.80 -83.01 28.31
C THR A 152 92.34 -82.77 28.71
N LEU A 153 91.85 -83.36 29.80
CA LEU A 153 90.45 -83.20 30.19
C LEU A 153 90.11 -81.74 30.54
N LEU A 154 90.89 -81.10 31.41
CA LEU A 154 90.61 -79.71 31.84
C LEU A 154 90.60 -78.72 30.67
N PRO A 155 91.62 -78.68 29.78
CA PRO A 155 91.59 -77.77 28.62
C PRO A 155 90.37 -77.98 27.71
N VAL A 156 90.00 -79.24 27.43
CA VAL A 156 88.85 -79.54 26.57
C VAL A 156 87.53 -79.17 27.25
N ALA A 157 87.44 -79.39 28.56
CA ALA A 157 86.25 -79.08 29.33
C ALA A 157 86.06 -77.55 29.46
N ASP A 158 87.15 -76.80 29.68
CA ASP A 158 87.13 -75.34 29.69
C ASP A 158 86.76 -74.75 28.33
N ASP A 159 87.29 -75.31 27.24
CA ASP A 159 86.95 -74.89 25.87
C ASP A 159 85.48 -75.19 25.51
N TYR A 160 84.95 -76.34 25.95
CA TYR A 160 83.52 -76.67 25.84
C TYR A 160 82.65 -75.68 26.64
N LEU A 161 82.94 -75.47 27.92
CA LEU A 161 82.16 -74.54 28.75
C LEU A 161 82.28 -73.09 28.29
N LYS A 162 83.41 -72.69 27.71
CA LYS A 162 83.59 -71.35 27.13
C LYS A 162 82.62 -71.13 25.97
N ASP A 163 82.54 -72.06 25.02
CA ASP A 163 81.61 -71.95 23.90
C ASP A 163 80.16 -72.15 24.35
N LEU A 164 79.89 -73.01 25.33
CA LEU A 164 78.54 -73.13 25.91
C LEU A 164 78.12 -71.85 26.65
N ARG A 165 79.04 -71.18 27.33
CA ARG A 165 78.80 -69.84 27.91
C ARG A 165 78.45 -68.84 26.81
N SER A 166 79.08 -68.94 25.63
CA SER A 166 78.74 -68.06 24.50
C SER A 166 77.30 -68.25 24.02
N VAL A 167 76.74 -69.46 24.08
CA VAL A 167 75.31 -69.73 23.82
C VAL A 167 74.43 -69.00 24.83
N LYS A 168 74.71 -69.16 26.13
CA LYS A 168 73.97 -68.45 27.19
C LYS A 168 74.03 -66.94 26.98
N THR A 169 75.23 -66.38 26.81
CA THR A 169 75.43 -64.94 26.62
C THR A 169 74.73 -64.42 25.36
N TYR A 170 74.73 -65.18 24.27
CA TYR A 170 74.02 -64.79 23.04
C TYR A 170 72.51 -64.68 23.27
N MET A 171 71.90 -65.64 23.96
CA MET A 171 70.47 -65.60 24.26
C MET A 171 70.09 -64.48 25.22
N ASP A 172 70.90 -64.27 26.27
CA ASP A 172 70.72 -63.16 27.22
C ASP A 172 70.83 -61.79 26.50
N ASP A 173 71.85 -61.61 25.64
CA ASP A 173 72.06 -60.39 24.87
C ASP A 173 70.93 -60.15 23.85
N LYS A 174 70.40 -61.21 23.23
CA LYS A 174 69.27 -61.13 22.30
C LYS A 174 68.00 -60.63 22.99
N VAL A 175 67.70 -61.13 24.18
CA VAL A 175 66.59 -60.65 25.03
C VAL A 175 66.82 -59.18 25.40
N ALA A 176 68.02 -58.82 25.86
CA ALA A 176 68.35 -57.45 26.25
C ALA A 176 68.25 -56.45 25.09
N LYS A 177 68.76 -56.81 23.90
CA LYS A 177 68.68 -55.98 22.68
C LYS A 177 67.25 -55.80 22.21
N ARG A 178 66.43 -56.86 22.21
CA ARG A 178 65.01 -56.75 21.85
C ARG A 178 64.21 -55.93 22.86
N ALA A 179 64.49 -56.08 24.16
CA ALA A 179 63.89 -55.24 25.20
C ALA A 179 64.24 -53.76 25.03
N ALA A 180 65.51 -53.42 24.76
CA ALA A 180 65.94 -52.05 24.49
C ALA A 180 65.30 -51.48 23.20
N ALA A 181 65.20 -52.29 22.14
CA ALA A 181 64.51 -51.91 20.90
C ALA A 181 63.00 -51.71 21.10
N SER A 182 62.36 -52.50 21.96
CA SER A 182 60.94 -52.35 22.30
C SER A 182 60.68 -51.07 23.10
N LEU A 183 61.57 -50.72 24.04
CA LEU A 183 61.47 -49.47 24.81
C LEU A 183 61.65 -48.24 23.92
N SER A 184 62.61 -48.25 22.99
CA SER A 184 62.81 -47.15 22.03
C SER A 184 61.68 -47.06 21.01
N ALA A 185 61.13 -48.20 20.55
CA ALA A 185 59.94 -48.23 19.72
C ALA A 185 58.72 -47.65 20.45
N SER A 186 58.53 -47.99 21.74
CA SER A 186 57.49 -47.41 22.59
C SER A 186 57.65 -45.89 22.77
N ALA A 187 58.87 -45.40 23.00
CA ALA A 187 59.13 -43.97 23.14
C ALA A 187 58.84 -43.21 21.82
N THR A 188 59.26 -43.76 20.68
CA THR A 188 58.96 -43.18 19.36
C THR A 188 57.46 -43.19 19.08
N ALA A 189 56.76 -44.27 19.39
CA ALA A 189 55.31 -44.37 19.27
C ALA A 189 54.55 -43.31 20.08
N VAL A 190 54.91 -43.14 21.35
CA VAL A 190 54.31 -42.11 22.20
C VAL A 190 54.58 -40.72 21.64
N ARG A 191 55.81 -40.46 21.16
CA ARG A 191 56.17 -39.15 20.58
C ARG A 191 55.42 -38.86 19.28
N THR A 192 55.30 -39.81 18.37
CA THR A 192 54.55 -39.62 17.11
C THR A 192 53.06 -39.44 17.37
N MET A 193 52.49 -40.17 18.33
CA MET A 193 51.10 -39.96 18.75
C MET A 193 50.89 -38.60 19.42
N ALA A 194 51.82 -38.14 20.26
CA ALA A 194 51.73 -36.83 20.90
C ALA A 194 51.81 -35.69 19.86
N VAL A 195 52.78 -35.74 18.93
CA VAL A 195 52.90 -34.76 17.85
C VAL A 195 51.68 -34.81 16.92
N GLY A 196 51.22 -36.00 16.57
CA GLY A 196 50.00 -36.18 15.76
C GLY A 196 48.76 -35.59 16.44
N SER A 197 48.60 -35.80 17.75
CA SER A 197 47.49 -35.25 18.53
C SER A 197 47.49 -33.72 18.55
N VAL A 198 48.66 -33.11 18.78
CA VAL A 198 48.82 -31.64 18.74
C VAL A 198 48.49 -31.10 17.35
N LEU A 199 48.96 -31.77 16.28
CA LEU A 199 48.70 -31.33 14.91
C LEU A 199 47.21 -31.43 14.56
N VAL A 200 46.52 -32.51 14.96
CA VAL A 200 45.07 -32.64 14.78
C VAL A 200 44.33 -31.53 15.52
N LEU A 201 44.71 -31.22 16.77
CA LEU A 201 44.08 -30.14 17.54
C LEU A 201 44.29 -28.76 16.90
N LEU A 202 45.49 -28.47 16.41
CA LEU A 202 45.79 -27.19 15.75
C LEU A 202 45.00 -27.04 14.45
N VAL A 203 44.94 -28.09 13.62
CA VAL A 203 44.18 -28.06 12.36
C VAL A 203 42.68 -27.97 12.64
N ALA A 204 42.16 -28.77 13.59
CA ALA A 204 40.75 -28.70 13.99
C ALA A 204 40.38 -27.33 14.56
N GLY A 205 41.23 -26.75 15.41
CA GLY A 205 41.03 -25.40 15.95
C GLY A 205 41.05 -24.32 14.87
N PHE A 206 42.00 -24.38 13.93
CA PHE A 206 42.05 -23.46 12.79
C PHE A 206 40.80 -23.56 11.90
N LEU A 207 40.36 -24.79 11.58
CA LEU A 207 39.14 -25.04 10.81
C LEU A 207 37.90 -24.53 11.55
N ALA A 208 37.79 -24.75 12.86
CA ALA A 208 36.69 -24.27 13.67
C ALA A 208 36.63 -22.73 13.74
N LEU A 209 37.76 -22.06 13.93
CA LEU A 209 37.84 -20.59 13.94
C LEU A 209 37.50 -20.00 12.56
N SER A 210 37.99 -20.63 11.50
CA SER A 210 37.72 -20.20 10.12
C SER A 210 36.25 -20.37 9.75
N ALA A 211 35.66 -21.52 10.09
CA ALA A 211 34.24 -21.81 9.94
C ALA A 211 33.37 -20.81 10.71
N THR A 212 33.70 -20.56 11.98
CA THR A 212 32.99 -19.60 12.84
C THR A 212 33.02 -18.21 12.22
N ARG A 213 34.21 -17.70 11.87
CA ARG A 213 34.35 -16.38 11.23
C ARG A 213 33.59 -16.28 9.91
N ALA A 214 33.60 -17.34 9.09
CA ALA A 214 32.92 -17.38 7.80
C ALA A 214 31.39 -17.26 7.92
N VAL A 215 30.81 -17.66 9.06
CA VAL A 215 29.37 -17.58 9.36
C VAL A 215 29.03 -16.30 10.14
N THR A 216 29.76 -15.99 11.21
CA THR A 216 29.37 -14.92 12.13
C THR A 216 29.56 -13.52 11.55
N VAL A 217 30.57 -13.31 10.71
CA VAL A 217 30.83 -11.96 10.15
C VAL A 217 29.75 -11.53 9.16
N PRO A 218 29.39 -12.32 8.13
CA PRO A 218 28.32 -11.94 7.20
C PRO A 218 26.95 -11.86 7.88
N LEU A 219 26.68 -12.74 8.86
CA LEU A 219 25.44 -12.71 9.62
C LEU A 219 25.29 -11.39 10.41
N LYS A 220 26.36 -10.93 11.07
CA LYS A 220 26.34 -9.63 11.77
C LYS A 220 26.09 -8.46 10.83
N GLN A 221 26.62 -8.49 9.61
CA GLN A 221 26.36 -7.46 8.60
C GLN A 221 24.89 -7.46 8.16
N ALA A 222 24.31 -8.64 7.93
CA ALA A 222 22.90 -8.76 7.57
C ALA A 222 21.97 -8.31 8.71
N VAL A 223 22.34 -8.56 9.97
CA VAL A 223 21.61 -8.06 11.15
C VAL A 223 21.70 -6.54 11.24
N ALA A 224 22.89 -5.95 11.06
CA ALA A 224 23.05 -4.49 11.11
C ALA A 224 22.20 -3.77 10.04
N VAL A 225 22.13 -4.30 8.82
CA VAL A 225 21.24 -3.78 7.77
C VAL A 225 19.78 -3.88 8.19
N ALA A 226 19.36 -5.01 8.76
CA ALA A 226 17.99 -5.18 9.22
C ALA A 226 17.64 -4.23 10.38
N GLU A 227 18.56 -3.99 11.31
CA GLU A 227 18.43 -3.00 12.38
C GLU A 227 18.27 -1.59 11.81
N GLU A 228 19.11 -1.18 10.85
CA GLU A 228 18.98 0.12 10.17
C GLU A 228 17.61 0.27 9.48
N ILE A 229 17.13 -0.76 8.78
CA ILE A 229 15.80 -0.75 8.15
C ILE A 229 14.69 -0.62 9.21
N SER A 230 14.81 -1.33 10.34
CA SER A 230 13.82 -1.28 11.43
C SER A 230 13.76 0.08 12.13
N GLU A 231 14.86 0.83 12.13
CA GLU A 231 14.93 2.21 12.62
C GLU A 231 14.46 3.24 11.57
N GLY A 232 13.95 2.78 10.42
CA GLY A 232 13.49 3.65 9.34
C GLY A 232 14.62 4.24 8.48
N LYS A 233 15.87 3.80 8.62
CA LYS A 233 16.99 4.28 7.80
C LYS A 233 17.03 3.49 6.48
N LEU A 234 16.26 3.95 5.49
CA LEU A 234 16.26 3.37 4.14
C LEU A 234 17.41 3.89 3.26
N THR A 235 18.36 4.62 3.85
CA THR A 235 19.60 5.09 3.23
C THR A 235 20.71 4.02 3.22
N ALA A 236 20.49 2.89 3.91
CA ALA A 236 21.46 1.82 4.06
C ALA A 236 21.89 1.25 2.70
N HIS A 237 23.19 1.02 2.53
CA HIS A 237 23.73 0.42 1.30
C HIS A 237 24.10 -1.04 1.53
N VAL A 238 23.36 -1.95 0.91
CA VAL A 238 23.61 -3.39 1.01
C VAL A 238 24.63 -3.79 -0.06
N VAL A 239 25.87 -4.06 0.36
CA VAL A 239 26.94 -4.50 -0.55
C VAL A 239 26.86 -6.01 -0.74
N VAL A 240 26.33 -6.46 -1.88
CA VAL A 240 26.29 -7.88 -2.27
C VAL A 240 27.60 -8.26 -2.96
N ASN A 241 28.60 -8.72 -2.19
CA ASN A 241 29.90 -9.13 -2.73
C ASN A 241 30.16 -10.65 -2.67
N ARG A 242 29.14 -11.43 -2.28
CA ARG A 242 29.23 -12.90 -2.12
C ARG A 242 28.29 -13.63 -3.07
N LYS A 243 28.66 -14.85 -3.43
CA LYS A 243 27.84 -15.77 -4.27
C LYS A 243 27.31 -16.98 -3.49
N ASP A 244 27.37 -16.91 -2.16
CA ASP A 244 26.92 -17.95 -1.25
C ASP A 244 25.54 -17.59 -0.67
N GLU A 245 25.05 -18.40 0.28
CA GLU A 245 23.74 -18.20 0.91
C GLU A 245 23.62 -16.83 1.60
N PHE A 246 24.72 -16.28 2.13
CA PHE A 246 24.72 -14.92 2.70
C PHE A 246 24.65 -13.85 1.62
N GLY A 247 25.27 -14.07 0.45
CA GLY A 247 25.08 -13.20 -0.71
C GLY A 247 23.62 -13.16 -1.18
N GLN A 248 22.93 -14.32 -1.17
CA GLN A 248 21.49 -14.37 -1.48
C GLN A 248 20.64 -13.63 -0.44
N LEU A 249 20.97 -13.78 0.85
CA LEU A 249 20.33 -13.02 1.93
C LEU A 249 20.53 -11.51 1.76
N GLN A 250 21.75 -11.06 1.49
CA GLN A 250 22.06 -9.66 1.23
C GLN A 250 21.30 -9.14 0.00
N GLN A 251 21.23 -9.91 -1.08
CA GLN A 251 20.44 -9.53 -2.26
C GLN A 251 18.96 -9.40 -1.95
N ALA A 252 18.39 -10.32 -1.15
CA ALA A 252 17.00 -10.23 -0.73
C ALA A 252 16.73 -8.98 0.14
N GLN A 253 17.66 -8.65 1.05
CA GLN A 253 17.60 -7.42 1.84
C GLN A 253 17.69 -6.15 0.97
N GLN A 254 18.55 -6.15 -0.05
CA GLN A 254 18.64 -5.05 -1.02
C GLN A 254 17.31 -4.86 -1.76
N ASN A 255 16.74 -5.93 -2.31
CA ASN A 255 15.47 -5.86 -3.04
C ASN A 255 14.31 -5.39 -2.12
N MET A 256 14.32 -5.82 -0.86
CA MET A 256 13.37 -5.36 0.16
C MET A 256 13.52 -3.86 0.41
N LEU A 257 14.75 -3.37 0.57
CA LEU A 257 15.03 -1.94 0.76
C LEU A 257 14.59 -1.11 -0.45
N GLU A 258 14.90 -1.53 -1.68
CA GLU A 258 14.47 -0.84 -2.90
C GLU A 258 12.94 -0.76 -3.02
N THR A 259 12.25 -1.84 -2.66
CA THR A 259 10.78 -1.90 -2.65
C THR A 259 10.19 -0.97 -1.59
N LEU A 260 10.77 -0.95 -0.38
CA LEU A 260 10.36 -0.04 0.69
C LEU A 260 10.58 1.43 0.30
N VAL A 261 11.75 1.76 -0.27
CA VAL A 261 12.05 3.12 -0.78
C VAL A 261 11.01 3.55 -1.80
N THR A 262 10.69 2.68 -2.75
CA THR A 262 9.69 2.97 -3.79
C THR A 262 8.31 3.19 -3.18
N THR A 263 7.90 2.33 -2.25
CA THR A 263 6.60 2.42 -1.57
C THR A 263 6.49 3.70 -0.75
N VAL A 264 7.50 4.03 0.06
CA VAL A 264 7.54 5.26 0.86
C VAL A 264 7.52 6.49 -0.04
N ARG A 265 8.26 6.49 -1.15
CA ARG A 265 8.26 7.59 -2.13
C ARG A 265 6.89 7.77 -2.78
N SER A 266 6.22 6.69 -3.19
CA SER A 266 4.88 6.74 -3.75
C SER A 266 3.84 7.22 -2.74
N VAL A 267 3.90 6.77 -1.48
CA VAL A 267 3.00 7.25 -0.42
C VAL A 267 3.22 8.73 -0.14
N ARG A 268 4.48 9.18 -0.03
CA ARG A 268 4.79 10.60 0.18
C ARG A 268 4.30 11.47 -0.97
N GLY A 269 4.60 11.09 -2.21
CA GLY A 269 4.14 11.84 -3.39
C GLY A 269 2.61 11.83 -3.55
N GLY A 270 1.96 10.71 -3.23
CA GLY A 270 0.50 10.62 -3.21
C GLY A 270 -0.14 11.52 -2.16
N ALA A 271 0.42 11.55 -0.95
CA ALA A 271 -0.04 12.42 0.12
C ALA A 271 0.16 13.91 -0.24
N GLU A 272 1.35 14.31 -0.71
CA GLU A 272 1.60 15.68 -1.21
C GLU A 272 0.62 16.08 -2.32
N GLY A 273 0.27 15.14 -3.22
CA GLY A 273 -0.77 15.33 -4.24
C GLY A 273 -2.16 15.57 -3.63
N VAL A 274 -2.57 14.77 -2.64
CA VAL A 274 -3.85 14.96 -1.93
C VAL A 274 -3.89 16.29 -1.17
N ALA A 275 -2.78 16.71 -0.54
CA ALA A 275 -2.70 18.00 0.15
C ALA A 275 -2.89 19.16 -0.84
N THR A 276 -2.23 19.09 -1.99
CA THR A 276 -2.34 20.10 -3.05
C THR A 276 -3.76 20.17 -3.60
N ALA A 277 -4.36 19.02 -3.97
CA ALA A 277 -5.74 18.95 -4.45
C ALA A 277 -6.75 19.47 -3.40
N SER A 278 -6.51 19.17 -2.12
CA SER A 278 -7.37 19.66 -1.03
C SER A 278 -7.29 21.18 -0.88
N ALA A 279 -6.10 21.77 -1.07
CA ALA A 279 -5.93 23.22 -1.08
C ALA A 279 -6.63 23.89 -2.27
N GLU A 280 -6.56 23.28 -3.46
CA GLU A 280 -7.30 23.73 -4.64
C GLU A 280 -8.82 23.65 -4.43
N ILE A 281 -9.32 22.56 -3.83
CA ILE A 281 -10.74 22.42 -3.45
C ILE A 281 -11.12 23.52 -2.46
N ALA A 282 -10.32 23.75 -1.41
CA ALA A 282 -10.61 24.78 -0.41
C ALA A 282 -10.70 26.19 -1.04
N GLN A 283 -9.79 26.51 -1.96
CA GLN A 283 -9.82 27.78 -2.70
C GLN A 283 -11.06 27.88 -3.60
N GLY A 284 -11.35 26.84 -4.41
CA GLY A 284 -12.53 26.83 -5.27
C GLY A 284 -13.84 26.90 -4.48
N ASN A 285 -13.85 26.35 -3.27
CA ASN A 285 -14.98 26.39 -2.36
C ASN A 285 -15.17 27.78 -1.74
N HIS A 286 -14.08 28.52 -1.47
CA HIS A 286 -14.15 29.92 -1.07
C HIS A 286 -14.77 30.79 -2.17
N ASP A 287 -14.35 30.60 -3.43
CA ASP A 287 -14.92 31.29 -4.58
C ASP A 287 -16.41 30.95 -4.77
N LEU A 288 -16.79 29.68 -4.57
CA LEU A 288 -18.18 29.24 -4.61
C LEU A 288 -19.01 29.88 -3.49
N SER A 289 -18.45 30.01 -2.28
CA SER A 289 -19.09 30.73 -1.17
C SER A 289 -19.41 32.17 -1.56
N GLY A 290 -18.43 32.91 -2.08
CA GLY A 290 -18.63 34.31 -2.47
C GLY A 290 -19.67 34.47 -3.59
N ARG A 291 -19.71 33.53 -4.55
CA ARG A 291 -20.74 33.49 -5.59
C ARG A 291 -22.13 33.18 -5.03
N THR A 292 -22.22 32.28 -4.05
CA THR A 292 -23.47 31.90 -3.38
C THR A 292 -24.02 33.07 -2.57
N GLU A 293 -23.17 33.81 -1.86
CA GLU A 293 -23.54 35.05 -1.15
C GLU A 293 -24.03 36.13 -2.11
N THR A 294 -23.31 36.35 -3.23
CA THR A 294 -23.73 37.32 -4.25
C THR A 294 -25.08 36.92 -4.87
N GLN A 295 -25.27 35.63 -5.13
CA GLN A 295 -26.52 35.09 -5.68
C GLN A 295 -27.68 35.26 -4.69
N ALA A 296 -27.45 35.01 -3.40
CA ALA A 296 -28.45 35.24 -2.35
C ALA A 296 -28.89 36.72 -2.32
N SER A 297 -27.93 37.65 -2.35
CA SER A 297 -28.22 39.09 -2.40
C SER A 297 -29.00 39.49 -3.67
N SER A 298 -28.63 38.96 -4.83
CA SER A 298 -29.38 39.21 -6.08
C SER A 298 -30.79 38.62 -6.05
N LEU A 299 -30.98 37.47 -5.39
CA LEU A 299 -32.30 36.85 -5.21
C LEU A 299 -33.18 37.68 -4.26
N GLU A 300 -32.62 38.25 -3.18
CA GLU A 300 -33.35 39.18 -2.30
C GLU A 300 -33.83 40.41 -3.07
N GLU A 301 -32.96 41.05 -3.86
CA GLU A 301 -33.33 42.22 -4.67
C GLU A 301 -34.38 41.87 -5.73
N THR A 302 -34.25 40.70 -6.36
CA THR A 302 -35.23 40.19 -7.33
C THR A 302 -36.57 39.93 -6.65
N ALA A 303 -36.58 39.29 -5.48
CA ALA A 303 -37.80 39.02 -4.72
C ALA A 303 -38.52 40.31 -4.33
N ALA A 304 -37.79 41.31 -3.83
CA ALA A 304 -38.34 42.63 -3.50
C ALA A 304 -38.94 43.32 -4.75
N SER A 305 -38.22 43.27 -5.88
CA SER A 305 -38.72 43.82 -7.16
C SER A 305 -39.98 43.09 -7.64
N MET A 306 -40.05 41.77 -7.41
CA MET A 306 -41.21 40.95 -7.76
C MET A 306 -42.44 41.26 -6.88
N GLU A 307 -42.26 41.54 -5.59
CA GLU A 307 -43.33 42.01 -4.71
C GLU A 307 -43.86 43.39 -5.16
N GLU A 308 -42.96 44.31 -5.51
CA GLU A 308 -43.34 45.63 -6.02
C GLU A 308 -44.09 45.53 -7.37
N LEU A 309 -43.62 44.68 -8.28
CA LEU A 309 -44.30 44.38 -9.53
C LEU A 309 -45.68 43.75 -9.31
N ALA A 310 -45.79 42.78 -8.39
CA ALA A 310 -47.07 42.17 -8.03
C ALA A 310 -48.07 43.20 -7.53
N SER A 311 -47.63 44.11 -6.65
CA SER A 311 -48.42 45.22 -6.14
C SER A 311 -48.89 46.14 -7.27
N THR A 312 -47.98 46.53 -8.17
CA THR A 312 -48.28 47.44 -9.28
C THR A 312 -49.26 46.82 -10.29
N VAL A 313 -49.07 45.55 -10.62
CA VAL A 313 -49.98 44.81 -11.52
C VAL A 313 -51.38 44.69 -10.91
N ARG A 314 -51.47 44.41 -9.60
CA ARG A 314 -52.75 44.38 -8.87
C ARG A 314 -53.43 45.75 -8.89
N GLN A 315 -52.68 46.81 -8.62
CA GLN A 315 -53.20 48.18 -8.67
C GLN A 315 -53.70 48.56 -10.08
N ASN A 316 -53.00 48.14 -11.14
CA ASN A 316 -53.43 48.35 -12.52
C ASN A 316 -54.74 47.60 -12.83
N ALA A 317 -54.88 46.36 -12.37
CA ALA A 317 -56.11 45.58 -12.55
C ALA A 317 -57.31 46.26 -11.84
N GLU A 318 -57.13 46.70 -10.59
CA GLU A 318 -58.15 47.43 -9.84
C GLU A 318 -58.50 48.78 -10.51
N SER A 319 -57.50 49.53 -10.99
CA SER A 319 -57.70 50.79 -11.70
C SER A 319 -58.43 50.61 -13.03
N ALA A 320 -58.12 49.55 -13.77
CA ALA A 320 -58.83 49.19 -14.99
C ALA A 320 -60.30 48.84 -14.69
N GLN A 321 -60.56 48.08 -13.62
CA GLN A 321 -61.94 47.77 -13.21
C GLN A 321 -62.73 49.05 -12.88
N GLN A 322 -62.14 49.99 -12.13
CA GLN A 322 -62.79 51.28 -11.84
C GLN A 322 -63.01 52.11 -13.10
N ALA A 323 -62.01 52.19 -14.00
CA ALA A 323 -62.14 52.91 -15.26
C ALA A 323 -63.26 52.34 -16.15
N ASN A 324 -63.44 51.02 -16.15
CA ASN A 324 -64.51 50.35 -16.87
C ASN A 324 -65.90 50.71 -16.32
N GLU A 325 -66.05 50.79 -15.00
CA GLU A 325 -67.29 51.25 -14.35
C GLU A 325 -67.58 52.72 -14.67
N LEU A 326 -66.58 53.60 -14.60
CA LEU A 326 -66.74 55.01 -14.98
C LEU A 326 -67.14 55.15 -16.45
N ALA A 327 -66.50 54.40 -17.36
CA ALA A 327 -66.81 54.43 -18.78
C ALA A 327 -68.25 53.96 -19.05
N ARG A 328 -68.71 52.89 -18.39
CA ARG A 328 -70.11 52.44 -18.49
C ARG A 328 -71.11 53.50 -18.00
N ASN A 329 -70.83 54.12 -16.87
CA ASN A 329 -71.67 55.20 -16.33
C ASN A 329 -71.70 56.41 -17.27
N ALA A 330 -70.54 56.84 -17.79
CA ALA A 330 -70.44 57.93 -18.76
C ALA A 330 -71.20 57.62 -20.06
N SER A 331 -71.11 56.38 -20.54
CA SER A 331 -71.87 55.91 -21.71
C SER A 331 -73.37 56.00 -21.47
N SER A 332 -73.85 55.55 -20.30
CA SER A 332 -75.26 55.66 -19.93
C SER A 332 -75.74 57.11 -19.90
N VAL A 333 -74.95 58.02 -19.33
CA VAL A 333 -75.28 59.47 -19.30
C VAL A 333 -75.31 60.06 -20.70
N ALA A 334 -74.35 59.69 -21.56
CA ALA A 334 -74.31 60.17 -22.94
C ALA A 334 -75.49 59.66 -23.78
N ILE A 335 -75.92 58.40 -23.59
CA ILE A 335 -77.13 57.85 -24.22
C ILE A 335 -78.37 58.64 -23.78
N GLN A 336 -78.53 58.85 -22.47
CA GLN A 336 -79.65 59.62 -21.93
C GLN A 336 -79.63 61.08 -22.41
N GLY A 337 -78.45 61.69 -22.53
CA GLY A 337 -78.27 63.02 -23.12
C GLY A 337 -78.68 63.06 -24.60
N GLY A 338 -78.32 62.04 -25.37
CA GLY A 338 -78.75 61.85 -26.76
C GLY A 338 -80.27 61.74 -26.90
N ASP A 339 -80.93 61.01 -26.00
CA ASP A 339 -82.39 60.87 -25.98
C ASP A 339 -83.09 62.21 -25.71
N VAL A 340 -82.59 62.98 -24.74
CA VAL A 340 -83.11 64.33 -24.43
C VAL A 340 -82.93 65.27 -25.61
N VAL A 341 -81.75 65.25 -26.26
CA VAL A 341 -81.52 66.04 -27.47
C VAL A 341 -82.49 65.63 -28.59
N GLY A 342 -82.75 64.34 -28.76
CA GLY A 342 -83.75 63.83 -29.70
C GLY A 342 -85.16 64.38 -29.44
N GLN A 343 -85.57 64.45 -28.17
CA GLN A 343 -86.85 65.07 -27.79
C GLN A 343 -86.89 66.57 -28.10
N VAL A 344 -85.77 67.29 -27.94
CA VAL A 344 -85.67 68.72 -28.29
C VAL A 344 -85.78 68.92 -29.80
N VAL A 345 -85.13 68.09 -30.62
CA VAL A 345 -85.26 68.15 -32.09
C VAL A 345 -86.72 67.96 -32.51
N GLU A 346 -87.41 66.97 -31.93
CA GLU A 346 -88.82 66.72 -32.24
C GLU A 346 -89.72 67.90 -31.84
N THR A 347 -89.44 68.51 -30.69
CA THR A 347 -90.15 69.72 -30.23
C THR A 347 -89.90 70.90 -31.18
N MET A 348 -88.65 71.12 -31.63
CA MET A 348 -88.31 72.18 -32.58
C MET A 348 -88.99 71.99 -33.94
N LYS A 349 -89.08 70.74 -34.45
CA LYS A 349 -89.87 70.42 -35.65
C LYS A 349 -91.35 70.75 -35.46
N GLY A 350 -91.91 70.42 -34.29
CA GLY A 350 -93.28 70.80 -33.93
C GLY A 350 -93.51 72.31 -33.90
N ILE A 351 -92.57 73.08 -33.32
CA ILE A 351 -92.61 74.55 -33.30
C ILE A 351 -92.50 75.14 -34.71
N ASN A 352 -91.61 74.60 -35.55
CA ASN A 352 -91.44 75.03 -36.93
C ASN A 352 -92.74 74.83 -37.72
N ALA A 353 -93.34 73.64 -37.63
CA ALA A 353 -94.61 73.33 -38.27
C ALA A 353 -95.76 74.24 -37.78
N ALA A 354 -95.84 74.49 -36.46
CA ALA A 354 -96.82 75.40 -35.88
C ALA A 354 -96.62 76.85 -36.35
N SER A 355 -95.37 77.32 -36.43
CA SER A 355 -95.02 78.67 -36.90
C SER A 355 -95.36 78.87 -38.37
N GLN A 356 -95.10 77.87 -39.22
CA GLN A 356 -95.50 77.89 -40.63
C GLN A 356 -97.02 78.00 -40.78
N LYS A 357 -97.77 77.22 -39.98
CA LYS A 357 -99.24 77.30 -39.96
C LYS A 357 -99.74 78.67 -39.54
N ILE A 358 -99.09 79.33 -38.58
CA ILE A 358 -99.40 80.71 -38.21
C ILE A 358 -99.11 81.66 -39.39
N ALA A 359 -97.97 81.52 -40.07
CA ALA A 359 -97.62 82.33 -41.23
C ALA A 359 -98.70 82.26 -42.32
N ASP A 360 -99.23 81.07 -42.59
CA ASP A 360 -100.32 80.85 -43.53
C ASP A 360 -101.61 81.56 -43.10
N ILE A 361 -101.98 81.46 -41.82
CA ILE A 361 -103.15 82.16 -41.24
C ILE A 361 -103.01 83.68 -41.37
N ILE A 362 -101.83 84.23 -41.07
CA ILE A 362 -101.57 85.67 -41.19
C ILE A 362 -101.65 86.13 -42.65
N SER A 363 -101.19 85.31 -43.60
CA SER A 363 -101.36 85.56 -45.04
C SER A 363 -102.85 85.64 -45.43
N VAL A 364 -103.70 84.80 -44.86
CA VAL A 364 -105.16 84.88 -45.05
C VAL A 364 -105.73 86.16 -44.44
N ILE A 365 -105.30 86.56 -43.24
CA ILE A 365 -105.75 87.80 -42.58
C ILE A 365 -105.35 89.04 -43.38
N ASP A 366 -104.13 89.10 -43.92
CA ASP A 366 -103.68 90.18 -44.82
C ASP A 366 -104.55 90.22 -46.09
N GLY A 367 -104.88 89.04 -46.65
CA GLY A 367 -105.83 88.92 -47.75
C GLY A 367 -107.23 89.45 -47.43
N ILE A 368 -107.77 89.16 -46.24
CA ILE A 368 -109.05 89.68 -45.75
C ILE A 368 -108.98 91.20 -45.56
N ALA A 369 -107.90 91.71 -44.98
CA ALA A 369 -107.68 93.15 -44.79
C ALA A 369 -107.62 93.89 -46.15
N PHE A 370 -106.93 93.32 -47.14
CA PHE A 370 -106.90 93.85 -48.50
C PHE A 370 -108.29 93.85 -49.15
N GLN A 371 -109.02 92.74 -49.08
CA GLN A 371 -110.41 92.66 -49.58
C GLN A 371 -111.31 93.69 -48.90
N THR A 372 -111.19 93.86 -47.58
CA THR A 372 -111.95 94.84 -46.79
C THR A 372 -111.60 96.28 -47.19
N ASN A 373 -110.33 96.57 -47.46
CA ASN A 373 -109.88 97.87 -47.95
C ASN A 373 -110.46 98.19 -49.35
N ILE A 374 -110.54 97.20 -50.25
CA ILE A 374 -111.19 97.36 -51.58
C ILE A 374 -112.70 97.55 -51.44
N LEU A 375 -113.37 96.77 -50.59
CA LEU A 375 -114.80 96.92 -50.27
C LEU A 375 -115.10 98.31 -49.70
N ALA A 376 -114.29 98.79 -48.77
CA ALA A 376 -114.42 100.10 -48.17
C ALA A 376 -114.17 101.25 -49.16
N LEU A 377 -113.19 101.09 -50.07
CA LEU A 377 -112.97 102.03 -51.17
C LEU A 377 -114.18 102.09 -52.11
N ASN A 378 -114.71 100.93 -52.52
CA ASN A 378 -115.91 100.87 -53.36
C ASN A 378 -117.12 101.52 -52.68
N ALA A 379 -117.30 101.28 -51.37
CA ALA A 379 -118.35 101.92 -50.58
C ALA A 379 -118.16 103.44 -50.47
N ALA A 380 -116.92 103.92 -50.29
CA ALA A 380 -116.61 105.35 -50.25
C ALA A 380 -116.88 106.04 -51.60
N VAL A 381 -116.59 105.36 -52.73
CA VAL A 381 -116.89 105.85 -54.08
C VAL A 381 -118.40 105.94 -54.30
N GLU A 382 -119.17 104.91 -53.92
CA GLU A 382 -120.62 104.93 -54.09
C GLU A 382 -121.29 105.96 -53.15
N ALA A 383 -120.75 106.15 -51.94
CA ALA A 383 -121.18 107.19 -51.02
C ALA A 383 -120.91 108.61 -51.56
N ALA A 384 -119.77 108.83 -52.23
CA ALA A 384 -119.48 110.10 -52.92
C ALA A 384 -120.42 110.34 -54.11
N ARG A 385 -120.84 109.26 -54.79
CA ARG A 385 -121.80 109.29 -55.90
C ARG A 385 -123.22 109.67 -55.47
N ALA A 386 -123.59 109.37 -54.22
CA ALA A 386 -124.88 109.69 -53.62
C ALA A 386 -125.01 111.14 -53.06
N GLY A 387 -123.96 111.98 -53.18
CA GLY A 387 -123.98 113.39 -52.77
C GLY A 387 -124.21 113.61 -51.27
N GLU A 388 -125.02 114.61 -50.89
CA GLU A 388 -125.26 114.95 -49.47
C GLU A 388 -125.90 113.82 -48.64
N GLN A 389 -126.67 112.91 -49.27
CA GLN A 389 -127.29 111.76 -48.58
C GLN A 389 -126.28 110.66 -48.21
N GLY A 390 -125.10 110.65 -48.83
CA GLY A 390 -124.06 109.64 -48.63
C GLY A 390 -123.01 109.99 -47.56
N ARG A 391 -123.05 111.19 -46.96
CA ARG A 391 -121.97 111.68 -46.06
C ARG A 391 -121.74 110.76 -44.85
N GLY A 392 -122.79 110.24 -44.22
CA GLY A 392 -122.67 109.30 -43.10
C GLY A 392 -122.02 107.98 -43.51
N PHE A 393 -122.39 107.44 -44.67
CA PHE A 393 -121.78 106.22 -45.24
C PHE A 393 -120.32 106.44 -45.66
N ALA A 394 -119.97 107.62 -46.19
CA ALA A 394 -118.60 107.95 -46.56
C ALA A 394 -117.65 107.98 -45.34
N VAL A 395 -118.11 108.48 -44.18
CA VAL A 395 -117.34 108.47 -42.94
C VAL A 395 -117.12 107.04 -42.45
N VAL A 396 -118.18 106.20 -42.42
CA VAL A 396 -118.05 104.79 -42.03
C VAL A 396 -117.14 104.04 -42.99
N ALA A 397 -117.25 104.26 -44.30
CA ALA A 397 -116.38 103.65 -45.30
C ALA A 397 -114.92 104.07 -45.12
N SER A 398 -114.65 105.34 -44.79
CA SER A 398 -113.29 105.82 -44.47
C SER A 398 -112.74 105.18 -43.19
N GLU A 399 -113.57 105.01 -42.16
CA GLU A 399 -113.17 104.37 -40.90
C GLU A 399 -112.88 102.87 -41.08
N VAL A 400 -113.73 102.17 -41.83
CA VAL A 400 -113.51 100.76 -42.20
C VAL A 400 -112.24 100.61 -43.05
N ARG A 401 -111.98 101.56 -43.95
CA ARG A 401 -110.74 101.59 -44.75
C ARG A 401 -109.50 101.81 -43.89
N SER A 402 -109.57 102.73 -42.94
CA SER A 402 -108.51 103.00 -41.96
C SER A 402 -108.23 101.76 -41.09
N LEU A 403 -109.29 101.09 -40.60
CA LEU A 403 -109.19 99.86 -39.82
C LEU A 403 -108.61 98.69 -40.63
N ALA A 404 -109.00 98.56 -41.90
CA ALA A 404 -108.44 97.57 -42.82
C ALA A 404 -106.95 97.83 -43.10
N GLY A 405 -106.55 99.10 -43.26
CA GLY A 405 -105.14 99.50 -43.37
C GLY A 405 -104.33 99.12 -42.12
N ARG A 406 -104.84 99.48 -40.93
CA ARG A 406 -104.23 99.09 -39.64
C ARG A 406 -104.13 97.57 -39.46
N SER A 407 -105.14 96.82 -39.93
CA SER A 407 -105.14 95.35 -39.88
C SER A 407 -104.10 94.74 -40.82
N ALA A 408 -103.93 95.30 -42.03
CA ALA A 408 -102.90 94.88 -42.97
C ALA A 408 -101.49 95.18 -42.45
N ASP A 409 -101.28 96.37 -41.85
CA ASP A 409 -99.98 96.74 -41.27
C ASP A 409 -99.63 95.82 -40.07
N ALA A 410 -100.59 95.55 -39.18
CA ALA A 410 -100.42 94.59 -38.08
C ALA A 410 -100.17 93.16 -38.60
N ALA A 411 -100.87 92.72 -39.64
CA ALA A 411 -100.64 91.42 -40.26
C ALA A 411 -99.23 91.31 -40.86
N LYS A 412 -98.73 92.36 -41.52
CA LYS A 412 -97.34 92.40 -42.02
C LYS A 412 -96.31 92.34 -40.90
N GLU A 413 -96.54 93.06 -39.80
CA GLU A 413 -95.65 93.06 -38.63
C GLU A 413 -95.61 91.66 -37.99
N ILE A 414 -96.76 91.02 -37.78
CA ILE A 414 -96.83 89.64 -37.27
C ILE A 414 -96.16 88.67 -38.25
N LYS A 415 -96.40 88.82 -39.56
CA LYS A 415 -95.77 87.97 -40.59
C LYS A 415 -94.24 88.05 -40.51
N ALA A 416 -93.69 89.25 -40.38
CA ALA A 416 -92.25 89.45 -40.23
C ALA A 416 -91.70 88.78 -38.94
N LEU A 417 -92.39 88.93 -37.81
CA LEU A 417 -92.02 88.28 -36.54
C LEU A 417 -92.08 86.74 -36.63
N ILE A 418 -93.08 86.19 -37.33
CA ILE A 418 -93.20 84.75 -37.54
C ILE A 418 -92.10 84.24 -38.49
N THR A 419 -91.78 84.98 -39.56
CA THR A 419 -90.65 84.64 -40.45
C THR A 419 -89.32 84.63 -39.69
N ASP A 420 -89.04 85.64 -38.85
CA ASP A 420 -87.83 85.64 -37.99
C ASP A 420 -87.85 84.46 -37.01
N SER A 421 -89.01 84.13 -36.44
CA SER A 421 -89.16 82.98 -35.53
C SER A 421 -88.90 81.65 -36.23
N VAL A 422 -89.41 81.45 -37.46
CA VAL A 422 -89.15 80.25 -38.28
C VAL A 422 -87.65 80.12 -38.56
N GLU A 423 -87.00 81.19 -39.00
CA GLU A 423 -85.56 81.18 -39.29
C GLU A 423 -84.72 80.85 -38.04
N ARG A 424 -85.08 81.40 -36.87
CA ARG A 424 -84.42 81.09 -35.59
C ARG A 424 -84.63 79.63 -35.17
N VAL A 425 -85.83 79.10 -35.36
CA VAL A 425 -86.14 77.70 -35.04
C VAL A 425 -85.43 76.75 -36.00
N GLU A 426 -85.29 77.07 -37.29
CA GLU A 426 -84.48 76.30 -38.24
C GLU A 426 -83.01 76.26 -37.83
N LYS A 427 -82.41 77.43 -37.54
CA LYS A 427 -81.03 77.50 -37.03
C LYS A 427 -80.86 76.72 -35.72
N GLY A 428 -81.84 76.83 -34.81
CA GLY A 428 -81.86 76.06 -33.56
C GLY A 428 -81.93 74.56 -33.80
N THR A 429 -82.77 74.12 -34.76
CA THR A 429 -82.91 72.71 -35.13
C THR A 429 -81.60 72.14 -35.65
N LEU A 430 -80.88 72.87 -36.51
CA LEU A 430 -79.57 72.47 -37.03
C LEU A 430 -78.52 72.33 -35.91
N LEU A 431 -78.48 73.27 -34.96
CA LEU A 431 -77.55 73.22 -33.83
C LEU A 431 -77.83 72.02 -32.91
N VAL A 432 -79.10 71.75 -32.62
CA VAL A 432 -79.51 70.63 -31.77
C VAL A 432 -79.29 69.29 -32.47
N ASP A 433 -79.53 69.18 -33.78
CA ASP A 433 -79.21 67.97 -34.56
C ASP A 433 -77.70 67.69 -34.58
N SER A 434 -76.88 68.74 -34.77
CA SER A 434 -75.43 68.63 -34.65
C SER A 434 -75.00 68.17 -33.26
N ALA A 435 -75.60 68.71 -32.19
CA ALA A 435 -75.35 68.25 -30.83
C ALA A 435 -75.73 66.77 -30.63
N GLY A 436 -76.83 66.31 -31.25
CA GLY A 436 -77.25 64.92 -31.23
C GLY A 436 -76.26 63.98 -31.92
N ASN A 437 -75.71 64.39 -33.05
CA ASN A 437 -74.63 63.65 -33.72
C ASN A 437 -73.36 63.62 -32.88
N THR A 438 -72.97 64.73 -32.24
CA THR A 438 -71.84 64.75 -31.30
C THR A 438 -72.05 63.79 -30.12
N MET A 439 -73.27 63.65 -29.59
CA MET A 439 -73.55 62.66 -28.55
C MET A 439 -73.35 61.22 -29.03
N LYS A 440 -73.71 60.89 -30.27
CA LYS A 440 -73.42 59.55 -30.85
C LYS A 440 -71.92 59.31 -30.96
N ASP A 441 -71.15 60.31 -31.38
CA ASP A 441 -69.69 60.21 -31.46
C ASP A 441 -69.07 60.02 -30.06
N VAL A 442 -69.56 60.72 -29.04
CA VAL A 442 -69.14 60.55 -27.64
C VAL A 442 -69.43 59.13 -27.15
N VAL A 443 -70.63 58.58 -27.41
CA VAL A 443 -70.96 57.20 -27.04
C VAL A 443 -70.01 56.20 -27.73
N SER A 444 -69.70 56.41 -29.01
CA SER A 444 -68.76 55.58 -29.76
C SER A 444 -67.35 55.64 -29.19
N ALA A 445 -66.86 56.84 -28.85
CA ALA A 445 -65.56 57.03 -28.22
C ALA A 445 -65.47 56.34 -26.84
N ILE A 446 -66.50 56.46 -26.01
CA ILE A 446 -66.56 55.82 -24.69
C ILE A 446 -66.58 54.28 -24.81
N LYS A 447 -67.28 53.73 -25.81
CA LYS A 447 -67.24 52.27 -26.08
C LYS A 447 -65.81 51.80 -26.37
N ARG A 448 -65.07 52.55 -27.19
CA ARG A 448 -63.69 52.22 -27.53
C ARG A 448 -62.75 52.34 -26.31
N VAL A 449 -62.98 53.29 -25.41
CA VAL A 449 -62.29 53.34 -24.11
C VAL A 449 -62.61 52.10 -23.27
N THR A 450 -63.87 51.68 -23.24
CA THR A 450 -64.30 50.47 -22.50
C THR A 450 -63.59 49.21 -23.00
N GLU A 451 -63.44 49.07 -24.33
CA GLU A 451 -62.68 47.96 -24.95
C GLU A 451 -61.20 47.97 -24.53
N ILE A 452 -60.52 49.12 -24.62
CA ILE A 452 -59.11 49.25 -24.20
C ILE A 452 -58.94 48.90 -22.72
N VAL A 453 -59.85 49.37 -21.87
CA VAL A 453 -59.78 49.08 -20.43
C VAL A 453 -60.00 47.59 -20.14
N ALA A 454 -60.87 46.92 -20.90
CA ALA A 454 -61.05 45.47 -20.80
C ALA A 454 -59.79 44.70 -21.23
N GLU A 455 -59.10 45.15 -22.29
CA GLU A 455 -57.80 44.59 -22.69
C GLU A 455 -56.72 44.79 -21.61
N ILE A 456 -56.64 45.98 -21.00
CA ILE A 456 -55.70 46.25 -19.89
C ILE A 456 -55.99 45.33 -18.70
N SER A 457 -57.26 45.12 -18.35
CA SER A 457 -57.66 44.23 -17.25
C SER A 457 -57.25 42.78 -17.53
N ALA A 458 -57.50 42.29 -18.75
CA ALA A 458 -57.09 40.95 -19.16
C ALA A 458 -55.55 40.79 -19.13
N ALA A 459 -54.81 41.74 -19.70
CA ALA A 459 -53.35 41.75 -19.69
C ALA A 459 -52.78 41.82 -18.27
N SER A 460 -53.38 42.61 -17.38
CA SER A 460 -52.98 42.69 -15.97
C SER A 460 -53.21 41.37 -15.22
N SER A 461 -54.31 40.66 -15.53
CA SER A 461 -54.56 39.33 -14.96
C SER A 461 -53.53 38.30 -15.41
N GLU A 462 -53.14 38.33 -16.69
CA GLU A 462 -52.08 37.45 -17.22
C GLU A 462 -50.71 37.79 -16.62
N GLN A 463 -50.37 39.08 -16.51
CA GLN A 463 -49.16 39.53 -15.82
C GLN A 463 -49.13 39.08 -14.37
N SER A 464 -50.26 39.13 -13.65
CA SER A 464 -50.32 38.68 -12.25
C SER A 464 -49.99 37.19 -12.13
N ALA A 465 -50.52 36.36 -13.04
CA ALA A 465 -50.18 34.93 -13.09
C ALA A 465 -48.69 34.71 -13.42
N GLY A 466 -48.15 35.45 -14.40
CA GLY A 466 -46.74 35.38 -14.76
C GLY A 466 -45.80 35.81 -13.61
N VAL A 467 -46.16 36.86 -12.88
CA VAL A 467 -45.44 37.33 -11.69
C VAL A 467 -45.45 36.27 -10.59
N SER A 468 -46.60 35.62 -10.35
CA SER A 468 -46.69 34.53 -9.38
C SER A 468 -45.76 33.36 -9.73
N GLN A 469 -45.72 32.98 -11.01
CA GLN A 469 -44.86 31.88 -11.48
C GLN A 469 -43.37 32.20 -11.37
N ILE A 470 -42.99 33.46 -11.65
CA ILE A 470 -41.61 33.92 -11.43
C ILE A 470 -41.29 33.89 -9.92
N GLY A 471 -42.23 34.26 -9.05
CA GLY A 471 -42.07 34.16 -7.60
C GLY A 471 -41.79 32.73 -7.12
N GLU A 472 -42.50 31.74 -7.64
CA GLU A 472 -42.21 30.32 -7.35
C GLU A 472 -40.80 29.91 -7.83
N ALA A 473 -40.40 30.35 -9.03
CA ALA A 473 -39.06 30.07 -9.55
C ALA A 473 -37.95 30.70 -8.69
N VAL A 474 -38.14 31.94 -8.22
CA VAL A 474 -37.24 32.61 -7.27
C VAL A 474 -37.16 31.83 -5.96
N GLY A 475 -38.29 31.34 -5.44
CA GLY A 475 -38.31 30.49 -4.24
C GLY A 475 -37.56 29.15 -4.41
N HIS A 476 -37.60 28.54 -5.59
CA HIS A 476 -36.77 27.37 -5.89
C HIS A 476 -35.28 27.71 -5.99
N MET A 477 -34.93 28.86 -6.58
CA MET A 477 -33.54 29.34 -6.64
C MET A 477 -32.99 29.66 -5.25
N ASP A 478 -33.80 30.22 -4.36
CA ASP A 478 -33.40 30.48 -2.97
C ASP A 478 -33.09 29.16 -2.22
N ASN A 479 -33.98 28.17 -2.30
CA ASN A 479 -33.71 26.83 -1.74
C ASN A 479 -32.42 26.21 -2.28
N ALA A 480 -32.17 26.30 -3.59
CA ALA A 480 -30.94 25.80 -4.20
C ALA A 480 -29.71 26.58 -3.71
N THR A 481 -29.84 27.89 -3.49
CA THR A 481 -28.77 28.76 -2.98
C THR A 481 -28.44 28.41 -1.53
N GLN A 482 -29.43 28.17 -0.68
CA GLN A 482 -29.23 27.67 0.69
C GLN A 482 -28.57 26.29 0.71
N GLN A 483 -28.99 25.39 -0.19
CA GLN A 483 -28.36 24.06 -0.31
C GLN A 483 -26.91 24.15 -0.77
N ASN A 484 -26.60 25.07 -1.68
CA ASN A 484 -25.22 25.36 -2.09
C ASN A 484 -24.39 25.89 -0.92
N ALA A 485 -24.93 26.77 -0.08
CA ALA A 485 -24.23 27.25 1.12
C ALA A 485 -23.90 26.09 2.08
N ALA A 486 -24.85 25.17 2.32
CA ALA A 486 -24.61 23.99 3.14
C ALA A 486 -23.56 23.04 2.51
N LEU A 487 -23.59 22.86 1.18
CA LEU A 487 -22.61 22.07 0.46
C LEU A 487 -21.21 22.69 0.52
N VAL A 488 -21.11 24.02 0.47
CA VAL A 488 -19.86 24.75 0.65
C VAL A 488 -19.28 24.47 2.03
N GLU A 489 -20.06 24.57 3.10
CA GLU A 489 -19.54 24.22 4.45
C GLU A 489 -19.07 22.77 4.55
N GLN A 490 -19.83 21.83 3.99
CA GLN A 490 -19.45 20.41 3.98
C GLN A 490 -18.18 20.15 3.18
N MET A 491 -18.03 20.79 2.01
CA MET A 491 -16.82 20.67 1.19
C MET A 491 -15.59 21.29 1.86
N ALA A 492 -15.75 22.41 2.57
CA ALA A 492 -14.66 23.01 3.35
C ALA A 492 -14.17 22.05 4.45
N ALA A 493 -15.10 21.45 5.19
CA ALA A 493 -14.78 20.46 6.22
C ALA A 493 -14.11 19.22 5.63
N ALA A 494 -14.60 18.70 4.49
CA ALA A 494 -14.01 17.55 3.81
C ALA A 494 -12.60 17.84 3.29
N ALA A 495 -12.38 19.00 2.65
CA ALA A 495 -11.07 19.42 2.16
C ALA A 495 -10.07 19.59 3.32
N SER A 496 -10.50 20.18 4.44
CA SER A 496 -9.68 20.29 5.64
C SER A 496 -9.32 18.91 6.22
N SER A 497 -10.27 17.98 6.27
CA SER A 497 -10.03 16.61 6.74
C SER A 497 -9.06 15.84 5.84
N LEU A 498 -9.19 15.95 4.51
CA LEU A 498 -8.28 15.33 3.55
C LEU A 498 -6.86 15.92 3.65
N SER A 499 -6.75 17.24 3.82
CA SER A 499 -5.47 17.91 4.06
C SER A 499 -4.81 17.41 5.35
N GLY A 500 -5.59 17.27 6.43
CA GLY A 500 -5.13 16.69 7.70
C GLY A 500 -4.63 15.25 7.55
N GLN A 501 -5.42 14.37 6.93
CA GLN A 501 -5.04 12.97 6.70
C GLN A 501 -3.79 12.84 5.81
N SER A 502 -3.66 13.70 4.80
CA SER A 502 -2.46 13.75 3.98
C SER A 502 -1.22 14.12 4.82
N ASN A 503 -1.33 15.12 5.68
CA ASN A 503 -0.23 15.52 6.56
C ASN A 503 0.14 14.40 7.54
N ASP A 504 -0.86 13.70 8.10
CA ASP A 504 -0.65 12.52 8.95
C ASP A 504 0.08 11.40 8.20
N LEU A 505 -0.26 11.16 6.93
CA LEU A 505 0.44 10.18 6.09
C LEU A 505 1.89 10.60 5.84
N VAL A 506 2.14 11.86 5.50
CA VAL A 506 3.51 12.40 5.33
C VAL A 506 4.31 12.23 6.62
N GLN A 507 3.72 12.55 7.77
CA GLN A 507 4.38 12.42 9.07
C GLN A 507 4.64 10.96 9.46
N ALA A 508 3.69 10.06 9.18
CA ALA A 508 3.83 8.62 9.43
C ALA A 508 4.97 8.01 8.61
N VAL A 509 5.13 8.45 7.34
CA VAL A 509 6.24 7.98 6.50
C VAL A 509 7.54 8.76 6.71
N ALA A 510 7.52 9.91 7.39
CA ALA A 510 8.71 10.73 7.66
C ALA A 510 9.73 10.04 8.59
N VAL A 511 9.30 9.03 9.36
CA VAL A 511 10.20 8.16 10.12
C VAL A 511 11.17 7.42 9.18
N PHE A 512 10.74 7.13 7.94
CA PHE A 512 11.57 6.51 6.92
C PHE A 512 12.45 7.55 6.20
N LYS A 513 13.74 7.56 6.55
CA LYS A 513 14.74 8.43 5.92
C LYS A 513 15.13 7.89 4.56
N LEU A 514 14.83 8.65 3.51
CA LEU A 514 15.27 8.39 2.15
C LEU A 514 16.54 9.19 1.84
N ASN A 515 17.42 8.66 0.98
CA ASN A 515 18.46 9.48 0.37
C ASN A 515 17.74 10.52 -0.51
N GLN A 516 17.98 11.80 -0.24
CA GLN A 516 17.41 12.91 -1.00
C GLN A 516 17.78 12.80 -2.48
#